data_AF-A0A932NY63-F1
#
_entry.id   AF-A0A932NY63-F1
#
_cell.length_a   1.000
_cell.length_b   1.000
_cell.length_c   1.000
_cell.angle_alpha   90.00
_cell.angle_beta   90.00
_cell.angle_gamma   90.00
#
_symmetry.space_group_name_H-M   'P 1'
#
loop_
_entity.id
_entity.type
_entity.pdbx_description
1 polymer ?
#
loop_
_entity_poly.entity_id
_entity_poly.type
_entity_poly.pdbx_seq_one_letter_code
_entity_poly.pdbx_strand_id
1 'polypeptide(L)'
;MSVSTLLDDLAKQISEAIPPGARNLQQDLEKNLRAGLNSVFAKLNLVTREEFDVQAEVLARTRAKLQKLEEHVAHLEAELLKAREQ
;
A
#
# COMPACT_ATOMS: atom_id res chain seq x y z
N MET A 1 10.58 0.92 4.87
CA MET A 1 10.77 2.38 5.01
C MET A 1 9.39 3.01 5.09
N SER A 2 9.04 3.65 6.20
CA SER A 2 7.69 4.17 6.42
C SER A 2 7.50 5.49 5.66
N VAL A 3 6.29 5.72 5.13
CA VAL A 3 5.95 6.96 4.40
C VAL A 3 6.15 8.22 5.27
N SER A 4 6.09 8.07 6.60
CA SER A 4 6.36 9.17 7.54
C SER A 4 7.75 9.77 7.37
N THR A 5 8.80 8.94 7.22
CA THR A 5 10.18 9.45 7.16
C THR A 5 10.43 10.27 5.89
N LEU A 6 9.78 9.90 4.78
CA LEU A 6 9.86 10.65 3.52
C LEU A 6 9.18 12.02 3.61
N LEU A 7 8.06 12.12 4.34
CA LEU A 7 7.37 13.39 4.57
C LEU A 7 8.17 14.30 5.51
N ASP A 8 8.78 13.72 6.54
CA ASP A 8 9.61 14.43 7.50
C ASP A 8 10.88 15.02 6.84
N ASP A 9 11.54 14.25 5.98
CA ASP A 9 12.73 14.70 5.23
C ASP A 9 12.38 15.82 4.23
N LEU A 10 11.23 15.72 3.57
CA LEU A 10 10.75 16.75 2.64
C LEU A 10 10.42 18.05 3.38
N ALA A 11 9.75 17.96 4.53
CA ALA A 11 9.43 19.11 5.37
C ALA A 11 10.70 19.82 5.89
N LYS A 12 11.75 19.04 6.19
CA LYS A 12 13.04 19.55 6.63
C LYS A 12 13.78 20.30 5.53
N GLN A 13 13.87 19.72 4.33
CA GLN A 13 14.50 20.38 3.17
C GLN A 13 13.80 21.68 2.79
N ILE A 14 12.47 21.71 2.85
CA ILE A 14 11.69 22.92 2.57
C ILE A 14 11.94 23.99 3.64
N SER A 15 12.05 23.60 4.91
CA SER A 15 12.33 24.52 6.01
C SER A 15 13.73 25.12 5.93
N GLU A 16 14.73 24.34 5.50
CA GLU A 16 16.11 24.78 5.30
C GLU A 16 16.29 25.72 4.09
N ALA A 17 15.39 25.64 3.10
CA ALA A 17 15.41 26.51 1.92
C ALA A 17 14.82 27.92 2.16
N ILE A 18 14.25 28.19 3.35
CA ILE A 18 13.57 29.46 3.65
C ILE A 18 14.54 30.45 4.31
N PRO A 19 14.70 31.68 3.78
CA PRO A 19 15.58 32.69 4.36
C PRO A 19 15.13 33.14 5.77
N PRO A 20 16.06 33.42 6.70
CA PRO A 20 15.74 33.71 8.11
C PRO A 20 14.87 34.96 8.35
N GLY A 21 14.74 35.86 7.37
CA GLY A 21 13.89 37.07 7.43
C GLY A 21 12.43 36.87 6.97
N ALA A 22 12.04 35.66 6.57
CA ALA A 22 10.84 35.41 5.78
C ALA A 22 9.75 34.58 6.52
N ARG A 23 9.59 34.75 7.84
CA ARG A 23 8.64 33.95 8.65
C ARG A 23 7.20 33.96 8.13
N ASN A 24 6.72 35.07 7.57
CA ASN A 24 5.38 35.12 6.97
C ASN A 24 5.31 34.29 5.67
N LEU A 25 6.37 34.30 4.85
CA LEU A 25 6.47 33.43 3.66
C LEU A 25 6.57 31.96 4.04
N GLN A 26 7.18 31.62 5.19
CA GLN A 26 7.23 30.26 5.70
C GLN A 26 5.82 29.72 5.97
N GLN A 27 4.99 30.52 6.62
CA GLN A 27 3.63 30.12 6.99
C GLN A 27 2.73 29.95 5.75
N ASP A 28 2.87 30.84 4.77
CA ASP A 28 2.15 30.74 3.49
C ASP A 28 2.63 29.56 2.63
N LEU A 29 3.95 29.30 2.61
CA LEU A 29 4.51 28.11 1.95
C LEU A 29 4.00 26.82 2.58
N GLU A 30 4.05 26.71 3.91
CA GLU A 30 3.55 25.52 4.62
C GLU A 30 2.06 25.28 4.29
N LYS A 31 1.25 26.35 4.28
CA LYS A 31 -0.17 26.27 3.98
C LYS A 31 -0.43 25.80 2.54
N ASN A 32 0.31 26.34 1.58
CA ASN A 32 0.21 25.96 0.17
C ASN A 32 0.70 24.52 -0.08
N LEU A 33 1.76 24.11 0.60
CA LEU A 33 2.28 22.74 0.53
C LEU A 33 1.29 21.74 1.14
N ARG A 34 0.72 22.03 2.31
CA ARG A 34 -0.35 21.20 2.90
C ARG A 34 -1.56 21.09 1.98
N ALA A 35 -1.98 22.20 1.36
CA ALA A 35 -3.09 22.19 0.40
C ALA A 35 -2.75 21.35 -0.85
N GLY A 36 -1.52 21.47 -1.36
CA GLY A 36 -1.02 20.66 -2.48
C GLY A 36 -0.97 19.18 -2.15
N LEU A 37 -0.42 18.79 -1.00
CA LEU A 37 -0.36 17.41 -0.52
C LEU A 37 -1.77 16.82 -0.33
N ASN A 38 -2.68 17.57 0.28
CA ASN A 38 -4.08 17.16 0.42
C ASN A 38 -4.76 16.98 -0.95
N SER A 39 -4.50 17.86 -1.92
CA SER A 39 -5.02 17.71 -3.28
C SER A 39 -4.45 16.49 -4.00
N VAL A 40 -3.16 16.19 -3.81
CA VAL A 40 -2.52 15.00 -4.37
C VAL A 40 -3.07 13.74 -3.71
N PHE A 41 -3.18 13.69 -2.39
CA PHE A 41 -3.76 12.55 -1.68
C PHE A 41 -5.22 12.31 -2.04
N ALA A 42 -6.00 13.36 -2.31
CA ALA A 42 -7.37 13.22 -2.81
C ALA A 42 -7.46 12.70 -4.26
N LYS A 43 -6.41 12.89 -5.06
CA LYS A 43 -6.32 12.38 -6.45
C LYS A 43 -5.77 10.97 -6.55
N LEU A 44 -4.96 10.55 -5.56
CA LEU A 44 -4.58 9.16 -5.41
C LEU A 44 -5.83 8.45 -4.87
N ASN A 45 -6.32 7.41 -5.54
CA ASN A 45 -7.45 6.61 -5.08
C ASN A 45 -7.05 5.79 -3.84
N LEU A 46 -6.74 6.49 -2.75
CA LEU A 46 -6.24 5.93 -1.51
C LEU A 46 -7.37 5.17 -0.83
N VAL A 47 -7.07 3.95 -0.42
CA VAL A 47 -7.92 3.19 0.48
C VAL A 47 -7.45 3.41 1.91
N THR A 48 -8.38 3.34 2.86
CA THR A 48 -8.04 3.40 4.27
C THR A 48 -7.17 2.19 4.65
N ARG A 49 -6.42 2.33 5.75
CA ARG A 49 -5.60 1.24 6.26
C ARG A 49 -6.45 0.00 6.60
N GLU A 50 -7.63 0.22 7.17
CA GLU A 50 -8.56 -0.84 7.53
C GLU A 50 -9.08 -1.59 6.29
N GLU A 51 -9.47 -0.87 5.23
CA GLU A 51 -9.87 -1.49 3.96
C GLU A 51 -8.74 -2.30 3.34
N PHE A 52 -7.50 -1.80 3.38
CA PHE A 52 -6.34 -2.55 2.91
C PHE A 52 -6.15 -3.86 3.68
N ASP A 53 -6.22 -3.80 5.02
CA ASP A 53 -6.02 -4.97 5.88
C ASP A 53 -7.12 -6.03 5.63
N VAL A 54 -8.37 -5.60 5.42
CA VAL A 54 -9.48 -6.49 5.03
C VAL A 54 -9.19 -7.19 3.69
N GLN A 55 -8.74 -6.44 2.67
CA GLN A 55 -8.43 -7.04 1.36
C GLN A 55 -7.24 -8.01 1.45
N ALA A 56 -6.25 -7.70 2.28
CA ALA A 56 -5.12 -8.60 2.53
C ALA A 56 -5.56 -9.93 3.15
N GLU A 57 -6.51 -9.90 4.10
CA GLU A 57 -7.09 -11.12 4.69
C GLU A 57 -7.89 -11.93 3.68
N VAL A 58 -8.73 -11.27 2.86
CA VAL A 58 -9.49 -11.92 1.79
C VAL A 58 -8.54 -12.63 0.81
N LEU A 59 -7.44 -11.97 0.44
CA LEU A 59 -6.42 -12.55 -0.44
C LEU A 59 -5.73 -13.75 0.22
N ALA A 60 -5.36 -13.65 1.49
CA ALA A 60 -4.74 -14.76 2.24
C ALA A 60 -5.67 -15.99 2.27
N ARG A 61 -6.95 -15.80 2.58
CA ARG A 61 -7.96 -16.86 2.58
C ARG A 61 -8.15 -17.47 1.19
N THR A 62 -8.09 -16.65 0.14
CA THR A 62 -8.23 -17.12 -1.24
C THR A 62 -7.04 -17.99 -1.63
N ARG A 63 -5.81 -17.60 -1.27
CA ARG A 63 -4.61 -18.42 -1.50
C ARG A 63 -4.69 -19.77 -0.78
N ALA A 64 -5.13 -19.78 0.48
CA ALA A 64 -5.29 -21.03 1.22
C ALA A 64 -6.33 -21.97 0.57
N LYS A 65 -7.45 -21.42 0.08
CA LYS A 65 -8.45 -22.20 -0.66
C LYS A 65 -7.91 -22.72 -1.99
N LEU A 66 -7.14 -21.91 -2.70
CA LEU A 66 -6.53 -22.29 -3.98
C LEU A 66 -5.57 -23.47 -3.78
N GLN A 67 -4.67 -23.38 -2.80
CA GLN A 67 -3.72 -24.45 -2.50
C GLN A 67 -4.43 -25.78 -2.19
N LYS A 68 -5.50 -25.74 -1.39
CA LYS A 68 -6.30 -26.93 -1.10
C LYS A 68 -6.93 -27.54 -2.35
N LEU A 69 -7.41 -26.70 -3.27
CA LEU A 69 -7.96 -27.17 -4.55
C LEU A 69 -6.87 -27.80 -5.42
N GLU A 70 -5.69 -27.20 -5.49
CA GLU A 70 -4.55 -27.75 -6.22
C GLU A 70 -4.15 -29.12 -5.67
N GLU A 71 -4.09 -29.28 -4.34
CA GLU A 71 -3.82 -30.57 -3.69
C GLU A 71 -4.89 -31.62 -4.02
N HIS A 72 -6.17 -31.25 -3.98
CA HIS A 72 -7.26 -32.15 -4.36
C HIS A 72 -7.18 -32.57 -5.82
N VAL A 73 -6.89 -31.65 -6.73
CA VAL A 73 -6.75 -31.96 -8.17
C VAL A 73 -5.57 -32.91 -8.39
N ALA A 74 -4.41 -32.62 -7.80
CA ALA A 74 -3.24 -33.48 -7.92
C ALA A 74 -3.50 -34.90 -7.40
N HIS A 75 -4.22 -35.02 -6.28
CA HIS A 75 -4.63 -36.32 -5.75
C HIS A 75 -5.54 -37.08 -6.74
N LEU A 76 -6.56 -36.42 -7.29
CA LEU A 76 -7.48 -37.03 -8.25
C LEU A 76 -6.77 -37.44 -9.55
N GLU A 77 -5.85 -36.62 -10.04
CA GLU A 77 -5.02 -36.94 -11.21
C GLU A 77 -4.14 -38.17 -10.97
N ALA A 78 -3.53 -38.28 -9.78
CA ALA A 78 -2.73 -39.44 -9.41
C ALA A 78 -3.57 -40.73 -9.32
N GLU A 79 -4.76 -40.67 -8.73
CA GLU A 79 -5.67 -41.82 -8.65
C GLU A 79 -6.15 -42.25 -10.05
N LEU A 80 -6.45 -41.30 -10.93
CA LEU A 80 -6.83 -41.59 -12.31
C LEU A 80 -5.70 -42.28 -13.09
N LEU A 81 -4.44 -41.86 -12.87
CA LEU A 81 -3.28 -42.48 -13.52
C LEU A 81 -3.12 -43.93 -13.06
N LYS A 82 -3.19 -44.19 -11.75
CA LYS A 82 -3.13 -45.54 -11.18
C LYS A 82 -4.23 -46.44 -11.74
N ALA A 83 -5.46 -45.93 -11.84
CA ALA A 83 -6.59 -46.68 -12.38
C ALA A 83 -6.47 -47.02 -13.88
N ARG A 84 -5.62 -46.31 -14.63
CA ARG A 84 -5.33 -46.60 -16.04
C ARG A 84 -4.20 -47.62 -16.23
N GLU A 85 -3.34 -47.78 -15.23
CA GLU A 85 -2.22 -48.73 -15.23
C GLU A 85 -2.61 -50.12 -14.69
N GLN A 86 -3.79 -50.22 -14.06
CA GLN A 86 -4.43 -51.46 -13.59
C GLN A 86 -5.37 -52.03 -14.64
#